data_AF-A0A2S7XPU7-F1
#
_entry.id   AF-A0A2S7XPU7-F1
#
_cell.length_a   1.000
_cell.length_b   1.000
_cell.length_c   1.000
_cell.angle_alpha   90.00
_cell.angle_beta   90.00
_cell.angle_gamma   90.00
#
_symmetry.space_group_name_H-M   'P 1'
#
loop_
_entity.id
_entity.type
_entity.pdbx_description
1 polymer ?
#
loop_
_entity_poly.entity_id
_entity_poly.type
_entity_poly.pdbx_seq_one_letter_code
_entity_poly.pdbx_strand_id
1 'polypeptide(L)'
;MPQRIELATGTLQVAVRQAMLPLADLCGFAARNNRKRGFLFVSKVLGKHWPTAPTQMRQVHELLAQSLHLRTNAWLCVAMAETATGLGQGVFEALLKRYSNPDALFLHSTRYQIADWAHLQFQEPHCHAPDQLLYEPRQLHLRQRFYSARELILIDDEISTGATLCNLANAYRARNPQLARVHFVALTDFSGEHSAERFSAQIGLPVTVNALLHGDFSFIPNSITNNEIAAPAVGNNRRNPAQLAIHLGRFGIDRQLEIPTADLEQLSAGLNTGARLLVLGTGEFMHLAFRIGLALEAKGFAVVVQATTRSPILLGADIKNRLMFGDNYGEGIANYLYNVSPDEFVRIIICHETPSADLNELRQSLGSCCITYRPDNLI
;
A
#
# COMPACT_ATOMS: atom_id res chain seq x y z
N MET A 1 9.67 -27.76 4.73
CA MET A 1 11.10 -27.49 4.43
C MET A 1 11.22 -26.06 3.96
N PRO A 2 12.28 -25.33 4.34
CA PRO A 2 12.48 -23.96 3.88
C PRO A 2 12.67 -23.92 2.35
N GLN A 3 11.97 -23.00 1.69
CA GLN A 3 12.16 -22.72 0.28
C GLN A 3 13.42 -21.87 0.12
N ARG A 4 14.31 -22.27 -0.79
CA ARG A 4 15.53 -21.54 -1.15
C ARG A 4 15.32 -20.80 -2.47
N ILE A 5 15.65 -19.52 -2.50
CA ILE A 5 15.49 -18.63 -3.65
C ILE A 5 16.85 -17.99 -3.95
N GLU A 6 17.33 -18.19 -5.17
CA GLU A 6 18.55 -17.54 -5.66
C GLU A 6 18.20 -16.20 -6.31
N LEU A 7 18.81 -15.14 -5.79
CA LEU A 7 18.67 -13.78 -6.29
C LEU A 7 20.04 -13.27 -6.76
N ALA A 8 20.03 -12.26 -7.63
CA ALA A 8 21.27 -11.64 -8.13
C ALA A 8 22.17 -11.10 -7.00
N THR A 9 21.59 -10.78 -5.84
CA THR A 9 22.23 -10.16 -4.66
C THR A 9 22.52 -11.14 -3.52
N GLY A 10 22.12 -12.41 -3.64
CA GLY A 10 22.29 -13.40 -2.57
C GLY A 10 21.23 -14.49 -2.56
N THR A 11 21.26 -15.32 -1.53
CA THR A 11 20.32 -16.43 -1.35
C THR A 11 19.34 -16.09 -0.23
N LEU A 12 18.05 -16.12 -0.54
CA LEU A 12 16.97 -15.99 0.44
C LEU A 12 16.44 -17.38 0.79
N GLN A 13 16.25 -17.64 2.09
CA GLN A 13 15.54 -18.83 2.57
C GLN A 13 14.28 -18.37 3.30
N VAL A 14 13.15 -19.01 3.00
CA VAL A 14 11.85 -18.72 3.62
C VAL A 14 11.25 -20.02 4.16
N ALA A 15 10.88 -20.02 5.43
CA ALA A 15 10.16 -21.11 6.08
C ALA A 15 8.76 -20.64 6.46
N VAL A 16 7.73 -21.31 5.95
CA VAL A 16 6.34 -21.02 6.33
C VAL A 16 6.00 -21.81 7.59
N ARG A 17 5.54 -21.13 8.64
CA ARG A 17 5.02 -21.76 9.87
C ARG A 17 3.53 -22.04 9.75
N GLN A 18 2.77 -21.04 9.30
CA GLN A 18 1.32 -21.12 9.14
C GLN A 18 0.90 -20.26 7.96
N ALA A 19 -0.08 -20.70 7.17
CA ALA A 19 -0.63 -19.87 6.10
C ALA A 19 -2.10 -20.18 5.84
N MET A 20 -2.89 -19.13 5.65
CA MET A 20 -4.25 -19.19 5.12
C MET A 20 -4.27 -19.33 3.60
N LEU A 21 -3.25 -18.76 2.93
CA LEU A 21 -3.04 -18.86 1.49
C LEU A 21 -1.61 -19.34 1.21
N PRO A 22 -1.36 -20.13 0.14
CA PRO A 22 -0.02 -20.54 -0.23
C PRO A 22 0.94 -19.36 -0.43
N LEU A 23 2.20 -19.52 0.01
CA LEU A 23 3.24 -18.49 -0.14
C LEU A 23 3.35 -17.98 -1.58
N ALA A 24 3.33 -18.91 -2.55
CA ALA A 24 3.48 -18.60 -3.97
C ALA A 24 2.32 -17.76 -4.55
N ASP A 25 1.14 -17.80 -3.91
CA ASP A 25 -0.05 -17.03 -4.29
C ASP A 25 -0.03 -15.63 -3.66
N LEU A 26 0.57 -15.48 -2.47
CA LEU A 26 0.70 -14.21 -1.78
C LEU A 26 1.87 -13.38 -2.29
N CYS A 27 3.04 -13.98 -2.47
CA CYS A 27 4.24 -13.26 -2.88
C CYS A 27 5.19 -14.09 -3.75
N GLY A 28 5.94 -13.37 -4.57
CA GLY A 28 7.18 -13.80 -5.20
C GLY A 28 8.38 -13.10 -4.57
N PHE A 29 9.50 -13.13 -5.26
CA PHE A 29 10.78 -12.65 -4.77
C PHE A 29 11.53 -11.88 -5.86
N ALA A 30 12.23 -10.83 -5.43
CA ALA A 30 13.09 -10.04 -6.30
C ALA A 30 14.32 -9.54 -5.56
N ALA A 31 15.33 -9.11 -6.33
CA ALA A 31 16.49 -8.43 -5.80
C ALA A 31 16.28 -6.91 -5.79
N ARG A 32 16.80 -6.24 -4.77
CA ARG A 32 16.88 -4.79 -4.68
C ARG A 32 18.30 -4.33 -4.86
N ASN A 33 18.49 -3.19 -5.52
CA ASN A 33 19.79 -2.52 -5.55
C ASN A 33 20.04 -1.78 -4.23
N ASN A 34 20.17 -2.52 -3.12
CA ASN A 34 20.38 -1.98 -1.78
C ASN A 34 21.32 -2.88 -0.98
N ARG A 35 22.45 -2.33 -0.54
CA ARG A 35 23.50 -3.06 0.20
C ARG A 35 23.05 -3.58 1.57
N LYS A 36 22.05 -2.97 2.21
CA LYS A 36 21.53 -3.36 3.53
C LYS A 36 20.38 -4.38 3.44
N ARG A 37 19.61 -4.36 2.35
CA ARG A 37 18.48 -5.26 2.12
C ARG A 37 18.41 -5.64 0.64
N GLY A 38 19.20 -6.65 0.27
CA GLY A 38 19.40 -7.08 -1.12
C GLY A 38 18.21 -7.82 -1.74
N PHE A 39 17.17 -8.14 -0.98
CA PHE A 39 15.98 -8.88 -1.43
C PHE A 39 14.69 -8.08 -1.20
N LEU A 40 13.62 -8.54 -1.84
CA LEU A 40 12.27 -8.01 -1.70
C LEU A 40 11.26 -9.16 -1.83
N PHE A 41 10.28 -9.20 -0.93
CA PHE A 41 9.06 -9.96 -1.13
C PHE A 41 8.14 -9.16 -2.06
N VAL A 42 7.80 -9.74 -3.21
CA VAL A 42 6.97 -9.10 -4.23
C VAL A 42 5.54 -9.58 -4.04
N SER A 43 4.70 -8.79 -3.37
CA SER A 43 3.29 -9.16 -3.24
C SER A 43 2.61 -9.29 -4.60
N LYS A 44 1.93 -10.40 -4.81
CA LYS A 44 1.11 -10.69 -6.01
C LYS A 44 -0.35 -10.32 -5.81
N VAL A 45 -0.71 -9.77 -4.65
CA VAL A 45 -2.11 -9.47 -4.27
C VAL A 45 -2.35 -8.00 -3.91
N LEU A 46 -1.32 -7.16 -3.91
CA LEU A 46 -1.44 -5.72 -3.59
C LEU A 46 -1.79 -4.84 -4.80
N GLY A 47 -1.43 -5.24 -6.01
CA GLY A 47 -1.40 -4.31 -7.15
C GLY A 47 -0.33 -3.22 -7.00
N LYS A 48 0.86 -3.55 -6.49
CA LYS A 48 1.98 -2.58 -6.36
C LYS A 48 3.12 -2.88 -7.32
N HIS A 49 3.86 -3.95 -7.06
CA HIS A 49 4.96 -4.41 -7.92
C HIS A 49 4.52 -5.51 -8.90
N TRP A 50 3.26 -5.93 -8.83
CA TRP A 50 2.67 -7.00 -9.61
C TRP A 50 1.25 -6.61 -10.07
N PRO A 51 0.91 -6.71 -11.36
CA PRO A 51 -0.47 -6.50 -11.83
C PRO A 51 -1.40 -7.55 -11.22
N THR A 52 -2.45 -7.10 -10.54
CA THR A 52 -3.32 -7.97 -9.75
C THR A 52 -4.77 -7.84 -10.18
N ALA A 53 -5.52 -8.95 -10.26
CA ALA A 53 -6.95 -8.90 -10.50
C ALA A 53 -7.68 -8.25 -9.31
N PRO A 54 -8.58 -7.26 -9.52
CA PRO A 54 -9.22 -6.56 -8.42
C PRO A 54 -10.10 -7.46 -7.55
N THR A 55 -10.76 -8.50 -8.10
CA THR A 55 -11.47 -9.49 -7.26
C THR A 55 -10.52 -10.24 -6.32
N GLN A 56 -9.30 -10.57 -6.75
CA GLN A 56 -8.29 -11.20 -5.89
C GLN A 56 -7.86 -10.26 -4.76
N MET A 57 -7.65 -8.97 -5.07
CA MET A 57 -7.37 -7.94 -4.05
C MET A 57 -8.51 -7.86 -3.02
N ARG A 58 -9.77 -7.80 -3.48
CA ARG A 58 -10.95 -7.75 -2.60
C ARG A 58 -11.01 -8.98 -1.68
N GLN A 59 -10.77 -10.19 -2.20
CA GLN A 59 -10.77 -11.40 -1.39
C GLN A 59 -9.73 -11.34 -0.27
N VAL A 60 -8.53 -10.85 -0.56
CA VAL A 60 -7.48 -10.64 0.45
C VAL A 60 -7.88 -9.61 1.50
N HIS A 61 -8.50 -8.50 1.08
CA HIS A 61 -9.02 -7.49 2.02
C HIS A 61 -10.08 -8.09 2.95
N GLU A 62 -11.00 -8.89 2.40
CA GLU A 62 -12.08 -9.54 3.15
C GLU A 62 -11.53 -10.61 4.11
N LEU A 63 -10.55 -11.42 3.70
CA LEU A 63 -9.90 -12.41 4.56
C LEU A 63 -9.18 -11.77 5.75
N LEU A 64 -8.40 -10.71 5.49
CA LEU A 64 -7.74 -9.96 6.56
C LEU A 64 -8.75 -9.32 7.49
N ALA A 65 -9.77 -8.66 6.94
CA ALA A 65 -10.85 -8.12 7.75
C ALA A 65 -11.48 -9.22 8.60
N GLN A 66 -11.82 -10.38 8.02
CA GLN A 66 -12.43 -11.53 8.70
C GLN A 66 -11.64 -12.02 9.91
N SER A 67 -10.32 -12.07 9.80
CA SER A 67 -9.41 -12.47 10.88
C SER A 67 -9.39 -11.50 12.07
N LEU A 68 -9.85 -10.25 11.87
CA LEU A 68 -9.88 -9.25 12.93
C LEU A 68 -11.14 -9.34 13.79
N HIS A 69 -10.90 -9.42 15.10
CA HIS A 69 -11.92 -9.44 16.14
C HIS A 69 -11.81 -8.19 17.02
N LEU A 70 -12.53 -7.14 16.63
CA LEU A 70 -12.61 -5.89 17.37
C LEU A 70 -13.58 -6.04 18.55
N ARG A 71 -13.29 -5.37 19.66
CA ARG A 71 -14.11 -5.42 20.90
C ARG A 71 -15.02 -4.21 21.04
N THR A 72 -14.77 -3.17 20.27
CA THR A 72 -15.51 -1.92 20.27
C THR A 72 -15.85 -1.50 18.84
N ASN A 73 -16.77 -0.54 18.71
CA ASN A 73 -17.09 0.08 17.43
C ASN A 73 -16.25 1.32 17.13
N ALA A 74 -15.35 1.75 18.04
CA ALA A 74 -14.56 2.96 17.89
C ALA A 74 -13.11 2.61 17.56
N TRP A 75 -12.74 2.69 16.28
CA TRP A 75 -11.44 2.20 15.82
C TRP A 75 -10.83 3.06 14.71
N LEU A 76 -9.51 3.19 14.78
CA LEU A 76 -8.68 3.87 13.80
C LEU A 76 -7.88 2.83 13.02
N CYS A 77 -8.04 2.81 11.70
CA CYS A 77 -7.22 2.03 10.79
C CYS A 77 -6.14 2.92 10.18
N VAL A 78 -4.86 2.54 10.30
CA VAL A 78 -3.73 3.25 9.69
C VAL A 78 -2.94 2.30 8.80
N ALA A 79 -2.83 2.64 7.52
CA ALA A 79 -1.98 1.91 6.59
C ALA A 79 -0.58 2.53 6.45
N MET A 80 0.43 1.69 6.29
CA MET A 80 1.81 2.11 6.06
C MET A 80 2.04 2.47 4.60
N ALA A 81 2.55 3.67 4.34
CA ALA A 81 3.00 4.06 3.01
C ALA A 81 4.36 3.45 2.65
N GLU A 82 4.58 3.05 1.40
CA GLU A 82 3.73 3.28 0.23
C GLU A 82 2.90 2.05 -0.17
N THR A 83 3.38 0.85 0.15
CA THR A 83 2.88 -0.44 -0.36
C THR A 83 1.50 -0.80 0.18
N ALA A 84 1.23 -0.48 1.44
CA ALA A 84 0.02 -0.94 2.12
C ALA A 84 -1.13 0.07 2.04
N THR A 85 -0.99 1.25 1.41
CA THR A 85 -2.07 2.27 1.40
C THR A 85 -3.36 1.74 0.79
N GLY A 86 -3.27 1.06 -0.37
CA GLY A 86 -4.40 0.41 -1.03
C GLY A 86 -4.99 -0.75 -0.23
N LEU A 87 -4.12 -1.60 0.31
CA LEU A 87 -4.47 -2.74 1.17
C LEU A 87 -5.25 -2.29 2.38
N GLY A 88 -4.72 -1.32 3.12
CA GLY A 88 -5.31 -0.89 4.38
C GLY A 88 -6.66 -0.21 4.19
N GLN A 89 -6.82 0.60 3.13
CA GLN A 89 -8.15 1.17 2.84
C GLN A 89 -9.13 0.07 2.39
N GLY A 90 -8.65 -0.95 1.65
CA GLY A 90 -9.46 -2.12 1.31
C GLY A 90 -9.93 -2.92 2.51
N VAL A 91 -9.04 -3.19 3.47
CA VAL A 91 -9.36 -3.85 4.74
C VAL A 91 -10.34 -3.01 5.56
N PHE A 92 -10.11 -1.70 5.63
CA PHE A 92 -11.02 -0.75 6.28
C PHE A 92 -12.45 -0.85 5.71
N GLU A 93 -12.61 -0.79 4.38
CA GLU A 93 -13.91 -0.90 3.74
C GLU A 93 -14.56 -2.27 3.95
N ALA A 94 -13.77 -3.35 3.99
CA ALA A 94 -14.27 -4.67 4.34
C ALA A 94 -14.73 -4.76 5.81
N LEU A 95 -14.07 -4.07 6.74
CA LEU A 95 -14.50 -3.96 8.14
C LEU A 95 -15.80 -3.15 8.28
N LEU A 96 -15.96 -2.05 7.55
CA LEU A 96 -17.19 -1.26 7.56
C LEU A 96 -18.44 -2.09 7.23
N LYS A 97 -18.32 -3.11 6.37
CA LYS A 97 -19.42 -4.02 6.04
C LYS A 97 -19.75 -5.03 7.15
N ARG A 98 -18.81 -5.29 8.06
CA ARG A 98 -18.93 -6.31 9.12
C ARG A 98 -19.45 -5.75 10.44
N TYR A 99 -19.19 -4.47 10.72
CA TYR A 99 -19.58 -3.83 11.97
C TYR A 99 -20.74 -2.86 11.72
N SER A 100 -21.80 -2.94 12.52
CA SER A 100 -22.96 -2.05 12.40
C SER A 100 -22.68 -0.69 13.04
N ASN A 101 -22.85 0.38 12.26
CA ASN A 101 -22.66 1.78 12.69
C ASN A 101 -21.35 2.04 13.45
N PRO A 102 -20.17 1.77 12.84
CA PRO A 102 -18.90 1.94 13.52
C PRO A 102 -18.49 3.40 13.61
N ASP A 103 -17.92 3.81 14.74
CA ASP A 103 -17.17 5.06 14.92
C ASP A 103 -15.74 4.88 14.37
N ALA A 104 -15.67 4.71 13.06
CA ALA A 104 -14.49 4.26 12.34
C ALA A 104 -13.79 5.40 11.60
N LEU A 105 -12.46 5.33 11.52
CA LEU A 105 -11.66 6.22 10.68
C LEU A 105 -10.54 5.44 9.98
N PHE A 106 -10.29 5.77 8.72
CA PHE A 106 -9.09 5.34 7.99
C PHE A 106 -8.15 6.52 7.75
N LEU A 107 -6.87 6.27 7.99
CA LEU A 107 -5.76 7.10 7.57
C LEU A 107 -4.68 6.22 6.90
N HIS A 108 -3.79 6.84 6.14
CA HIS A 108 -2.50 6.20 5.84
C HIS A 108 -1.37 7.18 6.11
N SER A 109 -0.22 6.63 6.49
CA SER A 109 0.99 7.43 6.63
C SER A 109 1.45 7.92 5.25
N THR A 110 2.40 8.84 5.24
CA THR A 110 3.01 9.35 4.01
C THR A 110 4.41 9.86 4.32
N ARG A 111 5.22 10.02 3.28
CA ARG A 111 6.46 10.78 3.37
C ARG A 111 6.30 12.22 2.91
N TYR A 112 5.15 12.59 2.36
CA TYR A 112 4.90 13.94 1.85
C TYR A 112 4.68 14.94 2.97
N GLN A 113 5.53 15.97 3.00
CA GLN A 113 5.49 17.08 3.92
C GLN A 113 4.60 18.20 3.37
N ILE A 114 3.64 18.61 4.18
CA ILE A 114 2.69 19.67 3.89
C ILE A 114 2.84 20.72 4.97
N ALA A 115 3.09 21.96 4.54
CA ALA A 115 3.23 23.08 5.47
C ALA A 115 1.96 23.27 6.30
N ASP A 116 2.13 23.63 7.57
CA ASP A 116 1.06 24.04 8.48
C ASP A 116 -0.08 23.01 8.68
N TRP A 117 0.23 21.72 8.55
CA TRP A 117 -0.71 20.64 8.86
C TRP A 117 -0.18 19.79 10.01
N ALA A 118 -0.95 19.75 11.11
CA ALA A 118 -0.64 18.95 12.29
C ALA A 118 -0.51 17.46 11.94
N HIS A 119 0.54 16.83 12.43
CA HIS A 119 0.84 15.43 12.17
C HIS A 119 1.64 14.79 13.31
N LEU A 120 1.59 13.48 13.34
CA LEU A 120 2.50 12.62 14.07
C LEU A 120 3.71 12.31 13.20
N GLN A 121 4.89 12.29 13.82
CA GLN A 121 6.14 11.88 13.18
C GLN A 121 6.66 10.62 13.88
N PHE A 122 7.10 9.63 13.11
CA PHE A 122 7.64 8.39 13.66
C PHE A 122 8.72 7.79 12.75
N GLN A 123 9.69 7.12 13.39
CA GLN A 123 10.89 6.61 12.74
C GLN A 123 10.71 5.21 12.14
N GLU A 124 11.26 5.02 10.94
CA GLU A 124 11.56 3.71 10.35
C GLU A 124 13.03 3.34 10.63
N PRO A 125 13.31 2.36 11.53
CA PRO A 125 14.68 2.09 12.00
C PRO A 125 15.70 1.64 10.92
N HIS A 126 15.23 1.35 9.71
CA HIS A 126 16.03 0.74 8.63
C HIS A 126 16.08 1.58 7.35
N CYS A 127 15.51 2.79 7.33
CA CYS A 127 15.54 3.67 6.18
C CYS A 127 16.49 4.86 6.42
N HIS A 128 17.37 5.15 5.46
CA HIS A 128 18.09 6.42 5.36
C HIS A 128 17.18 7.59 4.92
N ALA A 129 15.85 7.40 5.00
CA ALA A 129 14.84 8.32 4.50
C ALA A 129 14.23 9.12 5.67
N PRO A 130 13.66 10.31 5.41
CA PRO A 130 12.97 11.09 6.44
C PRO A 130 11.82 10.30 7.06
N ASP A 131 11.48 10.68 8.29
CA ASP A 131 10.40 10.12 9.08
C ASP A 131 9.09 10.02 8.31
N GLN A 132 8.32 8.96 8.59
CA GLN A 132 6.94 8.89 8.11
C GLN A 132 6.05 9.80 8.94
N LEU A 133 5.05 10.37 8.28
CA LEU A 133 4.08 11.27 8.85
C LEU A 133 2.70 10.64 8.84
N LEU A 134 1.92 10.89 9.89
CA LEU A 134 0.49 10.60 9.92
C LEU A 134 -0.25 11.91 10.24
N TYR A 135 -1.00 12.44 9.27
CA TYR A 135 -1.70 13.70 9.43
C TYR A 135 -2.91 13.59 10.35
N GLU A 136 -3.10 14.60 11.18
CA GLU A 136 -4.35 14.76 11.92
C GLU A 136 -5.46 15.24 10.98
N PRO A 137 -6.66 14.65 11.01
CA PRO A 137 -7.77 15.13 10.22
C PRO A 137 -8.14 16.58 10.58
N ARG A 138 -8.44 17.40 9.56
CA ARG A 138 -8.91 18.79 9.75
C ARG A 138 -10.42 18.89 9.98
N GLN A 139 -11.19 17.98 9.37
CA GLN A 139 -12.65 17.97 9.52
C GLN A 139 -13.02 17.57 10.94
N LEU A 140 -13.89 18.34 11.59
CA LEU A 140 -14.18 18.19 13.02
C LEU A 140 -14.64 16.78 13.40
N HIS A 141 -15.55 16.18 12.62
CA HIS A 141 -16.06 14.84 12.90
C HIS A 141 -14.96 13.77 12.76
N LEU A 142 -14.15 13.80 11.70
CA LEU A 142 -13.01 12.88 11.53
C LEU A 142 -11.97 13.07 12.64
N ARG A 143 -11.71 14.32 13.04
CA ARG A 143 -10.80 14.64 14.13
C ARG A 143 -11.31 14.06 15.46
N GLN A 144 -12.62 14.14 15.73
CA GLN A 144 -13.20 13.51 16.90
C GLN A 144 -12.94 12.00 16.91
N ARG A 145 -13.21 11.29 15.79
CA ARG A 145 -12.91 9.85 15.66
C ARG A 145 -11.44 9.52 15.88
N PHE A 146 -10.54 10.37 15.34
CA PHE A 146 -9.11 10.22 15.54
C PHE A 146 -8.70 10.30 17.02
N TYR A 147 -9.35 11.13 17.82
CA TYR A 147 -9.03 11.28 19.25
C TYR A 147 -9.85 10.36 20.18
N SER A 148 -10.92 9.73 19.69
CA SER A 148 -11.81 8.86 20.48
C SER A 148 -11.62 7.36 20.24
N ALA A 149 -10.82 6.95 19.25
CA ALA A 149 -10.65 5.54 18.91
C ALA A 149 -10.17 4.72 20.12
N ARG A 150 -10.79 3.56 20.34
CA ARG A 150 -10.43 2.63 21.43
C ARG A 150 -9.52 1.50 20.94
N GLU A 151 -9.53 1.23 19.64
CA GLU A 151 -8.68 0.23 19.00
C GLU A 151 -7.93 0.82 17.80
N LEU A 152 -6.64 0.53 17.72
CA LEU A 152 -5.77 0.96 16.62
C LEU A 152 -5.41 -0.24 15.75
N ILE A 153 -5.72 -0.18 14.47
CA ILE A 153 -5.43 -1.22 13.49
C ILE A 153 -4.33 -0.68 12.58
N LEU A 154 -3.11 -1.21 12.71
CA LEU A 154 -1.97 -0.84 11.89
C LEU A 154 -1.74 -1.89 10.81
N ILE A 155 -1.75 -1.46 9.55
CA ILE A 155 -1.73 -2.34 8.38
C ILE A 155 -0.48 -2.09 7.55
N ASP A 156 0.30 -3.14 7.34
CA ASP A 156 1.46 -3.14 6.44
C ASP A 156 1.37 -4.31 5.45
N ASP A 157 2.22 -4.37 4.43
CA ASP A 157 2.29 -5.57 3.58
C ASP A 157 3.10 -6.69 4.24
N GLU A 158 4.16 -6.33 4.94
CA GLU A 158 5.08 -7.26 5.60
C GLU A 158 5.44 -6.76 7.01
N ILE A 159 5.32 -7.63 8.02
CA ILE A 159 5.87 -7.36 9.35
C ILE A 159 7.19 -8.12 9.50
N SER A 160 8.27 -7.40 9.78
CA SER A 160 9.57 -7.98 10.13
C SER A 160 9.87 -7.75 11.62
N THR A 161 10.63 -6.71 11.99
CA THR A 161 10.90 -6.41 13.40
C THR A 161 9.69 -5.83 14.14
N GLY A 162 8.69 -5.32 13.41
CA GLY A 162 7.52 -4.62 13.97
C GLY A 162 7.83 -3.25 14.60
N ALA A 163 9.08 -2.79 14.55
CA ALA A 163 9.51 -1.59 15.23
C ALA A 163 8.81 -0.31 14.71
N THR A 164 8.64 -0.17 13.39
CA THR A 164 7.91 0.96 12.80
C THR A 164 6.46 1.01 13.30
N LEU A 165 5.76 -0.12 13.35
CA LEU A 165 4.38 -0.20 13.84
C LEU A 165 4.30 0.12 15.34
N CYS A 166 5.25 -0.36 16.15
CA CYS A 166 5.32 -0.02 17.57
C CYS A 166 5.59 1.49 17.79
N ASN A 167 6.47 2.09 16.99
CA ASN A 167 6.76 3.53 17.06
C ASN A 167 5.51 4.36 16.72
N LEU A 168 4.78 3.98 15.67
CA LEU A 168 3.52 4.62 15.30
C LEU A 168 2.46 4.46 16.41
N ALA A 169 2.28 3.26 16.95
CA ALA A 169 1.34 3.03 18.05
C ALA A 169 1.66 3.90 19.28
N ASN A 170 2.93 4.02 19.65
CA ASN A 170 3.37 4.88 20.75
C ASN A 170 3.15 6.37 20.46
N ALA A 171 3.48 6.82 19.25
CA ALA A 171 3.24 8.21 18.83
C ALA A 171 1.76 8.57 18.87
N TYR A 172 0.89 7.68 18.36
CA TYR A 172 -0.55 7.88 18.39
C TYR A 172 -1.13 7.82 19.81
N ARG A 173 -0.67 6.89 20.66
CA ARG A 173 -1.12 6.81 22.07
C ARG A 173 -0.83 8.09 22.86
N ALA A 174 0.27 8.78 22.54
CA ALA A 174 0.57 10.08 23.16
C ALA A 174 -0.48 11.16 22.82
N ARG A 175 -1.20 11.02 21.70
CA ARG A 175 -2.34 11.87 21.30
C ARG A 175 -3.67 11.34 21.78
N ASN A 176 -3.81 10.02 21.91
CA ASN A 176 -5.01 9.36 22.39
C ASN A 176 -4.69 8.40 23.57
N PRO A 177 -4.67 8.91 24.81
CA PRO A 177 -4.44 8.10 26.01
C PRO A 177 -5.53 7.08 26.32
N GLN A 178 -6.69 7.14 25.65
CA GLN A 178 -7.83 6.23 25.87
C GLN A 178 -7.73 4.94 25.03
N LEU A 179 -6.71 4.86 24.16
CA LEU A 179 -6.43 3.68 23.34
C LEU A 179 -6.28 2.44 24.22
N ALA A 180 -7.09 1.42 23.95
CA ALA A 180 -7.17 0.22 24.77
C ALA A 180 -6.49 -0.99 24.15
N ARG A 181 -6.40 -1.07 22.82
CA ARG A 181 -5.85 -2.23 22.09
C ARG A 181 -5.21 -1.82 20.77
N VAL A 182 -4.26 -2.62 20.32
CA VAL A 182 -3.60 -2.46 19.02
C VAL A 182 -3.66 -3.77 18.24
N HIS A 183 -3.84 -3.68 16.93
CA HIS A 183 -3.89 -4.80 16.01
C HIS A 183 -2.89 -4.54 14.90
N PHE A 184 -1.91 -5.41 14.73
CA PHE A 184 -1.05 -5.42 13.56
C PHE A 184 -1.64 -6.36 12.52
N VAL A 185 -1.68 -5.91 11.28
CA VAL A 185 -2.30 -6.62 10.16
C VAL A 185 -1.34 -6.61 8.98
N ALA A 186 -1.08 -7.77 8.39
CA ALA A 186 -0.23 -7.85 7.21
C ALA A 186 -0.54 -9.04 6.31
N LEU A 187 0.00 -9.02 5.08
CA LEU A 187 -0.05 -10.20 4.23
C LEU A 187 0.87 -11.29 4.80
N THR A 188 2.09 -10.89 5.16
CA THR A 188 3.12 -11.79 5.68
C THR A 188 3.72 -11.28 6.98
N ASP A 189 3.79 -12.13 8.00
CA ASP A 189 4.44 -11.85 9.28
C ASP A 189 5.69 -12.73 9.47
N PHE A 190 6.84 -12.05 9.49
CA PHE A 190 8.16 -12.60 9.73
C PHE A 190 8.77 -12.15 11.07
N SER A 191 7.93 -11.67 12.00
CA SER A 191 8.39 -11.20 13.32
C SER A 191 8.71 -12.33 14.31
N GLY A 192 8.65 -13.58 13.87
CA GLY A 192 8.89 -14.75 14.71
C GLY A 192 7.75 -15.08 15.67
N GLU A 193 7.90 -16.19 16.39
CA GLU A 193 6.92 -16.64 17.39
C GLU A 193 6.81 -15.66 18.56
N HIS A 194 5.67 -15.66 19.25
CA HIS A 194 5.38 -14.78 20.40
C HIS A 194 5.53 -13.27 20.12
N SER A 195 5.48 -12.84 18.86
CA SER A 195 5.63 -11.44 18.48
C SER A 195 4.59 -10.52 19.12
N ALA A 196 3.35 -10.97 19.21
CA ALA A 196 2.26 -10.25 19.86
C ALA A 196 2.56 -9.92 21.34
N GLU A 197 3.16 -10.85 22.10
CA GLU A 197 3.55 -10.63 23.50
C GLU A 197 4.66 -9.59 23.61
N ARG A 198 5.70 -9.69 22.76
CA ARG A 198 6.79 -8.72 22.73
C ARG A 198 6.31 -7.31 22.34
N PHE A 199 5.46 -7.21 21.32
CA PHE A 199 4.85 -5.94 20.92
C PHE A 199 3.94 -5.39 22.03
N SER A 200 3.20 -6.26 22.72
CA SER A 200 2.38 -5.85 23.86
C SER A 200 3.23 -5.28 24.99
N ALA A 201 4.36 -5.91 25.31
CA ALA A 201 5.30 -5.40 26.33
C ALA A 201 5.94 -4.07 25.90
N GLN A 202 6.32 -3.93 24.62
CA GLN A 202 6.93 -2.71 24.09
C GLN A 202 5.95 -1.52 24.03
N ILE A 203 4.70 -1.78 23.65
CA ILE A 203 3.66 -0.74 23.55
C ILE A 203 3.04 -0.51 24.93
N GLY A 204 2.95 -1.50 25.81
CA GLY A 204 2.24 -1.42 27.08
C GLY A 204 0.71 -1.48 26.94
N LEU A 205 0.22 -2.07 25.84
CA LEU A 205 -1.19 -2.35 25.57
C LEU A 205 -1.31 -3.75 24.96
N PRO A 206 -2.48 -4.41 25.06
CA PRO A 206 -2.70 -5.66 24.33
C PRO A 206 -2.55 -5.49 22.81
N VAL A 207 -1.64 -6.26 22.21
CA VAL A 207 -1.40 -6.33 20.77
C VAL A 207 -1.85 -7.68 20.23
N THR A 208 -2.50 -7.68 19.06
CA THR A 208 -2.69 -8.89 18.24
C THR A 208 -1.93 -8.75 16.93
N VAL A 209 -1.46 -9.86 16.37
CA VAL A 209 -0.82 -9.91 15.05
C VAL A 209 -1.64 -10.83 14.17
N ASN A 210 -2.19 -10.29 13.09
CA ASN A 210 -3.11 -10.98 12.19
C ASN A 210 -2.50 -10.95 10.79
N ALA A 211 -2.06 -12.10 10.29
CA ALA A 211 -1.49 -12.19 8.96
C ALA A 211 -2.04 -13.39 8.19
N LEU A 212 -2.06 -13.28 6.85
CA LEU A 212 -2.45 -14.42 6.00
C LEU A 212 -1.36 -15.49 5.97
N LEU A 213 -0.12 -15.13 6.27
CA LEU A 213 1.02 -16.05 6.37
C LEU A 213 1.96 -15.63 7.49
N HIS A 214 2.34 -16.59 8.33
CA HIS A 214 3.39 -16.46 9.33
C HIS A 214 4.58 -17.33 8.92
N GLY A 215 5.79 -16.77 8.95
CA GLY A 215 6.99 -17.48 8.56
C GLY A 215 8.26 -16.89 9.14
N ASP A 216 9.38 -17.46 8.74
CA ASP A 216 10.74 -17.00 9.03
C ASP A 216 11.49 -16.83 7.72
N PHE A 217 12.46 -15.93 7.71
CA PHE A 217 13.39 -15.85 6.59
C PHE A 217 14.82 -15.59 7.06
N SER A 218 15.77 -15.98 6.22
CA SER A 218 17.17 -15.59 6.35
C SER A 218 17.72 -15.22 4.98
N PHE A 219 18.59 -14.23 4.92
CA PHE A 219 19.20 -13.79 3.67
C PHE A 219 20.72 -13.79 3.80
N ILE A 220 21.39 -14.47 2.87
CA ILE A 220 22.85 -14.51 2.77
C ILE A 220 23.23 -13.69 1.54
N PRO A 221 23.80 -12.48 1.69
CA PRO A 221 24.23 -11.67 0.55
C PRO A 221 25.39 -12.36 -0.19
N ASN A 222 25.43 -12.23 -1.51
CA ASN A 222 26.60 -12.62 -2.29
C ASN A 222 27.58 -11.45 -2.42
N SER A 223 28.82 -11.73 -2.85
CA SER A 223 29.88 -10.74 -3.02
C SER A 223 29.76 -9.92 -4.32
N ILE A 224 28.66 -10.06 -5.07
CA ILE A 224 28.45 -9.35 -6.32
C ILE A 224 28.01 -7.92 -6.00
N THR A 225 28.92 -6.96 -6.22
CA THR A 225 28.55 -5.55 -6.31
C THR A 225 27.89 -5.31 -7.66
N ASN A 226 26.57 -5.12 -7.67
CA ASN A 226 25.92 -4.61 -8.86
C ASN A 226 26.47 -3.19 -9.12
N ASN A 227 27.07 -2.96 -10.29
CA ASN A 227 27.73 -1.69 -10.63
C ASN A 227 26.73 -0.59 -11.02
N GLU A 228 25.44 -0.89 -11.11
CA GLU A 228 24.40 0.14 -11.23
C GLU A 228 24.40 1.00 -9.97
N ILE A 229 24.70 2.29 -10.12
CA ILE A 229 24.53 3.27 -9.04
C ILE A 229 23.06 3.24 -8.63
N ALA A 230 22.79 2.94 -7.36
CA ALA A 230 21.42 2.96 -6.84
C ALA A 230 20.85 4.37 -7.01
N ALA A 231 19.83 4.51 -7.86
CA ALA A 231 19.11 5.76 -8.00
C ALA A 231 18.55 6.20 -6.63
N PRO A 232 18.58 7.50 -6.31
CA PRO A 232 17.99 8.00 -5.07
C PRO A 232 16.50 7.66 -5.05
N ALA A 233 16.05 6.98 -3.99
CA ALA A 233 14.64 6.64 -3.75
C ALA A 233 13.95 7.65 -2.81
N VAL A 234 14.58 8.80 -2.54
CA VAL A 234 14.12 9.85 -1.63
C VAL A 234 14.29 11.18 -2.34
N GLY A 235 13.20 11.93 -2.51
CA GLY A 235 13.21 13.28 -3.07
C GLY A 235 12.97 14.36 -2.02
N ASN A 236 12.57 15.56 -2.47
CA ASN A 236 12.32 16.72 -1.60
C ASN A 236 11.10 16.53 -0.66
N ASN A 237 10.20 15.60 -0.99
CA ASN A 237 8.96 15.25 -0.31
C ASN A 237 7.99 16.40 0.01
N ARG A 238 8.23 17.64 -0.43
CA ARG A 238 7.38 18.80 -0.11
C ARG A 238 6.22 18.91 -1.09
N ARG A 239 5.01 19.09 -0.57
CA ARG A 239 3.78 19.21 -1.36
C ARG A 239 2.90 20.36 -0.88
N ASN A 240 2.21 20.98 -1.83
CA ASN A 240 1.10 21.88 -1.55
C ASN A 240 -0.20 21.04 -1.43
N PRO A 241 -1.09 21.33 -0.46
CA PRO A 241 -2.39 20.67 -0.37
C PRO A 241 -3.17 20.60 -1.69
N ALA A 242 -3.10 21.64 -2.54
CA ALA A 242 -3.80 21.69 -3.83
C ALA A 242 -3.30 20.66 -4.85
N GLN A 243 -2.14 20.03 -4.62
CA GLN A 243 -1.57 18.99 -5.47
C GLN A 243 -1.99 17.59 -5.05
N LEU A 244 -2.75 17.44 -3.96
CA LEU A 244 -3.10 16.17 -3.34
C LEU A 244 -4.60 16.06 -3.13
N ALA A 245 -5.11 14.83 -3.03
CA ALA A 245 -6.51 14.58 -2.75
C ALA A 245 -6.79 14.72 -1.25
N ILE A 246 -7.04 15.95 -0.80
CA ILE A 246 -7.17 16.30 0.63
C ILE A 246 -8.41 15.72 1.36
N HIS A 247 -9.32 15.10 0.62
CA HIS A 247 -10.55 14.49 1.13
C HIS A 247 -10.50 12.95 1.17
N LEU A 248 -9.34 12.36 0.87
CA LEU A 248 -9.17 10.91 0.77
C LEU A 248 -8.24 10.37 1.88
N GLY A 249 -7.91 9.09 1.79
CA GLY A 249 -7.32 8.29 2.87
C GLY A 249 -6.10 8.90 3.57
N ARG A 250 -5.27 9.72 2.91
CA ARG A 250 -4.12 10.37 3.56
C ARG A 250 -4.51 11.28 4.72
N PHE A 251 -5.70 11.89 4.64
CA PHE A 251 -6.15 12.94 5.57
C PHE A 251 -7.41 12.59 6.36
N GLY A 252 -7.95 11.40 6.12
CA GLY A 252 -9.07 10.85 6.85
C GLY A 252 -10.23 10.56 5.92
N ILE A 253 -10.71 9.31 5.97
CA ILE A 253 -11.95 8.90 5.34
C ILE A 253 -12.64 7.90 6.26
N ASP A 254 -13.95 8.02 6.38
CA ASP A 254 -14.74 7.25 7.33
C ASP A 254 -15.86 6.43 6.67
N ARG A 255 -15.81 6.38 5.34
CA ARG A 255 -16.78 5.76 4.45
C ARG A 255 -16.06 4.95 3.38
N GLN A 256 -16.83 4.10 2.72
CA GLN A 256 -16.41 3.46 1.48
C GLN A 256 -16.24 4.53 0.38
N LEU A 257 -15.21 4.39 -0.46
CA LEU A 257 -15.00 5.27 -1.61
C LEU A 257 -15.91 4.86 -2.76
N GLU A 258 -16.91 5.64 -3.12
CA GLU A 258 -17.79 5.31 -4.25
C GLU A 258 -17.25 5.89 -5.56
N ILE A 259 -17.48 5.18 -6.67
CA ILE A 259 -17.15 5.67 -8.02
C ILE A 259 -18.46 5.97 -8.73
N PRO A 260 -18.69 7.20 -9.19
CA PRO A 260 -19.89 7.55 -9.94
C PRO A 260 -20.08 6.66 -11.16
N THR A 261 -21.30 6.19 -11.39
CA THR A 261 -21.63 5.33 -12.54
C THR A 261 -21.28 6.00 -13.87
N ALA A 262 -21.52 7.31 -13.98
CA ALA A 262 -21.20 8.09 -15.18
C ALA A 262 -19.69 8.09 -15.49
N ASP A 263 -18.84 8.17 -14.46
CA ASP A 263 -17.40 8.11 -14.63
C ASP A 263 -16.98 6.72 -15.14
N LEU A 264 -17.56 5.65 -14.61
CA LEU A 264 -17.29 4.29 -15.08
C LEU A 264 -17.72 4.09 -16.54
N GLU A 265 -18.85 4.66 -16.94
CA GLU A 265 -19.32 4.65 -18.34
C GLU A 265 -18.35 5.41 -19.25
N GLN A 266 -17.88 6.58 -18.84
CA GLN A 266 -16.89 7.35 -19.59
C GLN A 266 -15.57 6.60 -19.73
N LEU A 267 -15.07 6.00 -18.64
CA LEU A 267 -13.82 5.26 -18.62
C LEU A 267 -13.84 3.99 -19.48
N SER A 268 -15.02 3.41 -19.70
CA SER A 268 -15.23 2.20 -20.50
C SER A 268 -15.86 2.46 -21.88
N ALA A 269 -16.06 3.73 -22.25
CA ALA A 269 -16.73 4.10 -23.48
C ALA A 269 -16.02 3.53 -24.72
N GLY A 270 -16.79 2.89 -25.60
CA GLY A 270 -16.30 2.31 -26.85
C GLY A 270 -15.51 1.00 -26.70
N LEU A 271 -15.48 0.39 -25.51
CA LEU A 271 -14.82 -0.88 -25.27
C LEU A 271 -15.83 -2.04 -25.25
N ASN A 272 -15.41 -3.18 -25.79
CA ASN A 272 -16.21 -4.41 -25.75
C ASN A 272 -16.01 -5.16 -24.42
N THR A 273 -17.02 -5.90 -23.98
CA THR A 273 -16.89 -6.87 -22.88
C THR A 273 -15.70 -7.81 -23.12
N GLY A 274 -14.95 -8.14 -22.07
CA GLY A 274 -13.72 -8.93 -22.16
C GLY A 274 -12.48 -8.15 -22.59
N ALA A 275 -12.61 -6.88 -22.98
CA ALA A 275 -11.47 -6.02 -23.26
C ALA A 275 -10.50 -5.97 -22.06
N ARG A 276 -9.20 -6.04 -22.36
CA ARG A 276 -8.13 -6.11 -21.36
C ARG A 276 -7.69 -4.71 -20.95
N LEU A 277 -7.87 -4.38 -19.67
CA LEU A 277 -7.66 -3.03 -19.13
C LEU A 277 -6.63 -3.06 -18.00
N LEU A 278 -5.78 -2.03 -17.94
CA LEU A 278 -4.94 -1.73 -16.78
C LEU A 278 -5.50 -0.50 -16.07
N VAL A 279 -5.79 -0.60 -14.78
CA VAL A 279 -6.09 0.57 -13.94
C VAL A 279 -4.88 0.83 -13.05
N LEU A 280 -4.25 1.98 -13.23
CA LEU A 280 -2.96 2.31 -12.64
C LEU A 280 -3.09 3.45 -11.63
N GLY A 281 -2.77 3.22 -10.36
CA GLY A 281 -2.58 4.29 -9.38
C GLY A 281 -1.18 4.92 -9.44
N THR A 282 -1.01 6.13 -8.91
CA THR A 282 0.31 6.77 -8.80
C THR A 282 0.81 6.75 -7.37
N GLY A 283 2.01 6.20 -7.10
CA GLY A 283 2.62 6.23 -5.78
C GLY A 283 1.71 5.71 -4.66
N GLU A 284 1.44 6.54 -3.66
CA GLU A 284 0.52 6.23 -2.54
C GLU A 284 -0.96 6.18 -2.97
N PHE A 285 -1.31 6.79 -4.11
CA PHE A 285 -2.68 6.99 -4.60
C PHE A 285 -3.21 5.80 -5.40
N MET A 286 -3.26 4.63 -4.75
CA MET A 286 -3.60 3.36 -5.43
C MET A 286 -5.00 2.81 -5.14
N HIS A 287 -5.64 3.21 -4.03
CA HIS A 287 -6.93 2.63 -3.66
C HIS A 287 -8.05 2.99 -4.66
N LEU A 288 -8.02 4.19 -5.23
CA LEU A 288 -8.97 4.60 -6.27
C LEU A 288 -8.88 3.68 -7.50
N ALA A 289 -7.65 3.33 -7.91
CA ALA A 289 -7.42 2.40 -9.02
C ALA A 289 -8.01 1.01 -8.74
N PHE A 290 -7.89 0.52 -7.50
CA PHE A 290 -8.56 -0.70 -7.08
C PHE A 290 -10.08 -0.61 -7.21
N ARG A 291 -10.70 0.49 -6.74
CA ARG A 291 -12.16 0.66 -6.78
C ARG A 291 -12.72 0.76 -8.20
N ILE A 292 -12.05 1.50 -9.08
CA ILE A 292 -12.39 1.56 -10.50
C ILE A 292 -12.20 0.20 -11.16
N GLY A 293 -11.05 -0.44 -10.91
CA GLY A 293 -10.75 -1.75 -11.48
C GLY A 293 -11.79 -2.80 -11.10
N LEU A 294 -12.20 -2.83 -9.83
CA LEU A 294 -13.23 -3.74 -9.35
C LEU A 294 -14.59 -3.49 -10.00
N ALA A 295 -14.97 -2.23 -10.19
CA ALA A 295 -16.23 -1.87 -10.82
C ALA A 295 -16.25 -2.18 -12.33
N LEU A 296 -15.11 -2.00 -13.02
CA LEU A 296 -14.95 -2.38 -14.42
C LEU A 296 -14.91 -3.90 -14.60
N GLU A 297 -14.24 -4.65 -13.71
CA GLU A 297 -14.27 -6.11 -13.73
C GLU A 297 -15.70 -6.64 -13.56
N ALA A 298 -16.49 -6.03 -12.67
CA ALA A 298 -17.91 -6.36 -12.51
C ALA A 298 -18.78 -6.06 -13.75
N LYS A 299 -18.33 -5.17 -14.65
CA LYS A 299 -18.94 -4.91 -15.97
C LYS A 299 -18.47 -5.89 -17.06
N GLY A 300 -17.65 -6.88 -16.71
CA GLY A 300 -17.20 -7.94 -17.60
C GLY A 300 -15.91 -7.64 -18.37
N PHE A 301 -15.13 -6.64 -17.96
CA PHE A 301 -13.80 -6.38 -18.52
C PHE A 301 -12.73 -7.28 -17.89
N ALA A 302 -11.66 -7.60 -18.64
CA ALA A 302 -10.50 -8.31 -18.12
C ALA A 302 -9.53 -7.29 -17.50
N VAL A 303 -9.67 -7.04 -16.20
CA VAL A 303 -8.97 -5.93 -15.53
C VAL A 303 -7.82 -6.42 -14.66
N VAL A 304 -6.69 -5.72 -14.75
CA VAL A 304 -5.64 -5.77 -13.72
C VAL A 304 -5.41 -4.38 -13.14
N VAL A 305 -5.06 -4.34 -11.86
CA VAL A 305 -4.75 -3.13 -11.12
C VAL A 305 -3.28 -3.14 -10.73
N GLN A 306 -2.62 -1.99 -10.87
CA GLN A 306 -1.29 -1.78 -10.33
C GLN A 306 -1.11 -0.33 -9.85
N ALA A 307 0.02 0.00 -9.22
CA ALA A 307 0.42 1.37 -8.96
C ALA A 307 1.91 1.58 -9.26
N THR A 308 2.26 2.80 -9.65
CA THR A 308 3.68 3.20 -9.80
C THR A 308 4.38 3.18 -8.45
N THR A 309 5.70 3.07 -8.44
CA THR A 309 6.50 3.13 -7.21
C THR A 309 7.84 3.80 -7.43
N ARG A 310 8.40 4.34 -6.35
CA ARG A 310 9.78 4.84 -6.29
C ARG A 310 10.83 3.77 -5.95
N SER A 311 10.43 2.51 -5.73
CA SER A 311 11.36 1.42 -5.37
C SER A 311 12.19 0.95 -6.58
N PRO A 312 13.53 1.04 -6.56
CA PRO A 312 14.38 0.53 -7.63
C PRO A 312 14.62 -0.99 -7.48
N ILE A 313 13.75 -1.79 -8.10
CA ILE A 313 13.84 -3.25 -8.11
C ILE A 313 14.65 -3.68 -9.33
N LEU A 314 15.52 -4.67 -9.13
CA LEU A 314 16.33 -5.24 -10.19
C LEU A 314 15.49 -6.21 -11.04
N LEU A 315 15.78 -6.27 -12.34
CA LEU A 315 15.25 -7.31 -13.21
C LEU A 315 15.83 -8.68 -12.81
N GLY A 316 15.01 -9.73 -12.91
CA GLY A 316 15.35 -11.08 -12.49
C GLY A 316 14.35 -11.65 -11.47
N ALA A 317 14.44 -12.97 -11.22
CA ALA A 317 13.48 -13.71 -10.42
C ALA A 317 12.03 -13.42 -10.88
N ASP A 318 11.14 -12.90 -10.04
CA ASP A 318 9.75 -12.62 -10.41
C ASP A 318 9.55 -11.28 -11.15
N ILE A 319 10.58 -10.44 -11.30
CA ILE A 319 10.50 -9.17 -12.02
C ILE A 319 11.06 -9.34 -13.43
N LYS A 320 10.17 -9.34 -14.42
CA LYS A 320 10.48 -9.61 -15.84
C LYS A 320 10.62 -8.33 -16.66
N ASN A 321 9.74 -7.37 -16.43
CA ASN A 321 9.71 -6.10 -17.16
C ASN A 321 9.79 -4.92 -16.19
N ARG A 322 10.41 -3.83 -16.62
CA ARG A 322 10.53 -2.57 -15.87
C ARG A 322 10.41 -1.40 -16.83
N LEU A 323 9.41 -0.54 -16.60
CA LEU A 323 9.34 0.81 -17.16
C LEU A 323 9.88 1.80 -16.12
N MET A 324 10.54 2.84 -16.59
CA MET A 324 11.11 3.91 -15.77
C MET A 324 10.72 5.26 -16.36
N PHE A 325 10.25 6.17 -15.53
CA PHE A 325 9.75 7.49 -15.92
C PHE A 325 9.93 8.49 -14.77
N GLY A 326 9.89 9.79 -15.06
CA GLY A 326 9.92 10.84 -14.04
C GLY A 326 8.74 10.76 -13.07
N ASP A 327 8.97 11.19 -11.83
CA ASP A 327 7.90 11.22 -10.84
C ASP A 327 6.86 12.31 -11.14
N ASN A 328 5.58 11.96 -10.98
CA ASN A 328 4.46 12.88 -11.19
C ASN A 328 4.12 13.71 -9.94
N TYR A 329 4.94 13.59 -8.89
CA TYR A 329 4.71 14.29 -7.63
C TYR A 329 5.58 15.55 -7.52
N GLY A 330 6.73 15.64 -8.18
CA GLY A 330 7.75 16.70 -8.08
C GLY A 330 8.86 16.41 -7.06
N GLU A 331 9.22 15.15 -6.80
CA GLU A 331 10.28 14.68 -5.90
C GLU A 331 11.68 14.76 -6.54
N GLY A 332 11.78 14.74 -7.87
CA GLY A 332 13.04 14.65 -8.62
C GLY A 332 13.64 13.25 -8.65
N ILE A 333 12.81 12.20 -8.55
CA ILE A 333 13.25 10.79 -8.50
C ILE A 333 12.60 9.97 -9.61
N ALA A 334 13.24 8.87 -10.00
CA ALA A 334 12.63 7.95 -10.95
C ALA A 334 11.49 7.16 -10.29
N ASN A 335 10.39 7.02 -11.01
CA ASN A 335 9.33 6.08 -10.73
C ASN A 335 9.40 4.89 -11.69
N TYR A 336 8.78 3.79 -11.26
CA TYR A 336 8.84 2.51 -11.92
C TYR A 336 7.45 1.87 -12.02
N LEU A 337 7.27 1.09 -13.09
CA LEU A 337 6.17 0.14 -13.25
C LEU A 337 6.75 -1.21 -13.65
N TYR A 338 6.32 -2.28 -12.98
CA TYR A 338 6.92 -3.61 -13.11
C TYR A 338 5.94 -4.62 -13.70
N ASN A 339 6.45 -5.56 -14.49
CA ASN A 339 5.67 -6.68 -15.05
C ASN A 339 4.45 -6.26 -15.88
N VAL A 340 4.52 -5.08 -16.51
CA VAL A 340 3.53 -4.54 -17.42
C VAL A 340 4.16 -4.35 -18.79
N SER A 341 3.47 -4.83 -19.81
CA SER A 341 3.71 -4.51 -21.21
C SER A 341 2.51 -3.68 -21.69
N PRO A 342 2.65 -2.35 -21.93
CA PRO A 342 1.52 -1.47 -22.24
C PRO A 342 0.67 -1.94 -23.44
N ASP A 343 1.31 -2.54 -24.44
CA ASP A 343 0.67 -3.04 -25.65
C ASP A 343 -0.31 -4.21 -25.41
N GLU A 344 -0.32 -4.82 -24.22
CA GLU A 344 -1.30 -5.86 -23.86
C GLU A 344 -2.69 -5.29 -23.52
N PHE A 345 -2.81 -3.98 -23.36
CA PHE A 345 -4.02 -3.32 -22.86
C PHE A 345 -4.64 -2.42 -23.92
N VAL A 346 -5.93 -2.58 -24.18
CA VAL A 346 -6.67 -1.68 -25.09
C VAL A 346 -6.99 -0.33 -24.44
N ARG A 347 -6.84 -0.25 -23.12
CA ARG A 347 -6.99 0.96 -22.30
C ARG A 347 -6.14 0.88 -21.06
N ILE A 348 -5.46 1.97 -20.77
CA ILE A 348 -4.77 2.17 -19.49
C ILE A 348 -5.39 3.39 -18.82
N ILE A 349 -5.93 3.23 -17.62
CA ILE A 349 -6.59 4.29 -16.86
C ILE A 349 -5.66 4.70 -15.72
N ILE A 350 -5.06 5.89 -15.82
CA ILE A 350 -4.16 6.43 -14.81
C ILE A 350 -4.97 7.21 -13.78
N CYS A 351 -5.10 6.67 -12.58
CA CYS A 351 -5.72 7.31 -11.42
C CYS A 351 -4.67 8.15 -10.69
N HIS A 352 -4.91 9.45 -10.60
CA HIS A 352 -3.93 10.38 -10.03
C HIS A 352 -4.61 11.45 -9.15
N GLU A 353 -3.83 12.00 -8.23
CA GLU A 353 -4.24 13.16 -7.42
C GLU A 353 -3.51 14.46 -7.82
N THR A 354 -2.36 14.32 -8.48
CA THR A 354 -1.50 15.44 -8.91
C THR A 354 -2.05 16.11 -10.18
N PRO A 355 -1.62 17.33 -10.53
CA PRO A 355 -1.99 17.97 -11.78
C PRO A 355 -1.69 17.09 -13.01
N SER A 356 -2.61 17.03 -13.98
CA SER A 356 -2.46 16.15 -15.16
C SER A 356 -1.23 16.45 -16.02
N ALA A 357 -0.72 17.68 -15.97
CA ALA A 357 0.50 18.10 -16.67
C ALA A 357 1.75 17.35 -16.17
N ASP A 358 1.75 16.90 -14.91
CA ASP A 358 2.88 16.20 -14.29
C ASP A 358 2.94 14.72 -14.71
N LEU A 359 1.98 14.23 -15.50
CA LEU A 359 1.92 12.84 -15.96
C LEU A 359 2.53 12.61 -17.35
N ASN A 360 3.12 13.64 -17.97
CA ASN A 360 3.54 13.56 -19.38
C ASN A 360 4.50 12.40 -19.66
N GLU A 361 5.55 12.22 -18.85
CA GLU A 361 6.53 11.13 -19.03
C GLU A 361 5.91 9.75 -18.82
N LEU A 362 5.01 9.62 -17.82
CA LEU A 362 4.28 8.37 -17.58
C LEU A 362 3.37 8.04 -18.77
N ARG A 363 2.61 9.01 -19.27
CA ARG A 363 1.72 8.83 -20.43
C ARG A 363 2.51 8.45 -21.68
N GLN A 364 3.65 9.10 -21.91
CA GLN A 364 4.54 8.78 -23.02
C GLN A 364 5.06 7.33 -22.90
N SER A 365 5.44 6.91 -21.70
CA SER A 365 5.94 5.55 -21.43
C SER A 365 4.87 4.46 -21.59
N LEU A 366 3.59 4.80 -21.40
CA LEU A 366 2.45 3.89 -21.50
C LEU A 366 1.79 3.87 -22.89
N GLY A 367 2.14 4.81 -23.77
CA GLY A 367 1.60 4.88 -25.13
C GLY A 367 0.21 5.53 -25.24
N SER A 368 -0.37 5.46 -26.44
CA SER A 368 -1.55 6.25 -26.83
C SER A 368 -2.87 5.75 -26.26
N CYS A 369 -2.93 4.53 -25.74
CA CYS A 369 -4.14 3.96 -25.14
C CYS A 369 -4.38 4.44 -23.69
N CYS A 370 -3.54 5.35 -23.17
CA CYS A 370 -3.68 5.89 -21.83
C CYS A 370 -4.70 7.04 -21.75
N ILE A 371 -5.56 6.98 -20.74
CA ILE A 371 -6.42 8.07 -20.30
C ILE A 371 -6.18 8.33 -18.81
N THR A 372 -6.49 9.54 -18.35
CA THR A 372 -6.31 9.94 -16.96
C THR A 372 -7.64 10.11 -16.25
N TYR A 373 -7.70 9.74 -14.97
CA TYR A 373 -8.84 9.94 -14.10
C TYR A 373 -8.40 10.63 -12.81
N ARG A 374 -9.03 11.77 -12.52
CA ARG A 374 -8.85 12.53 -11.29
C ARG A 374 -10.19 12.65 -10.57
N PRO A 375 -10.25 12.41 -9.26
CA PRO A 375 -11.51 12.31 -8.52
C PRO A 375 -12.11 13.67 -8.11
N ASP A 376 -12.11 14.67 -9.00
CA ASP A 376 -12.43 16.06 -8.63
C ASP A 376 -13.83 16.24 -7.98
N ASN A 377 -14.72 15.25 -8.12
CA ASN A 377 -16.09 15.22 -7.56
C ASN A 377 -16.33 14.12 -6.50
N LEU A 378 -15.32 13.38 -6.04
CA LEU A 378 -15.50 12.31 -5.03
C LEU A 378 -15.53 12.88 -3.60
N ILE A 379 -16.60 13.60 -3.27
CA ILE A 379 -16.86 14.12 -1.90
C ILE A 379 -17.69 13.13 -1.11
#